data_AF-A0A3R8M123-F1
#
_entry.id   AF-A0A3R8M123-F1
#
_cell.length_a   1.000
_cell.length_b   1.000
_cell.length_c   1.000
_cell.angle_alpha   90.00
_cell.angle_beta   90.00
_cell.angle_gamma   90.00
#
_symmetry.space_group_name_H-M   'P 1'
#
loop_
_entity.id
_entity.type
_entity.pdbx_description
1 polymer ?
#
loop_
_entity_poly.entity_id
_entity_poly.type
_entity_poly.pdbx_seq_one_letter_code
_entity_poly.pdbx_strand_id
1 'polypeptide(L)'
;GDVTKGHVFDVSGNILNKKPDETITVTERWPIHRNPPAFDQLESKTQMFETGIKVIDLLTPYVQGGKIGLFGGAGVGKTVLIQEMIQRVAQNHGGVSVF
;
A
#
# COMPACT_ATOMS: atom_id res chain seq x y z
N GLY A 1 -11.18 5.82 0.05
CA GLY A 1 -11.83 5.75 -1.28
C GLY A 1 -10.94 6.44 -2.31
N ASP A 2 -11.32 6.45 -3.59
CA ASP A 2 -10.46 6.99 -4.67
C ASP A 2 -10.03 8.44 -4.48
N VAL A 3 -10.88 9.24 -3.81
CA VAL A 3 -10.62 10.64 -3.45
C VAL A 3 -9.35 10.85 -2.59
N THR A 4 -8.78 9.80 -1.99
CA THR A 4 -7.56 9.92 -1.18
C THR A 4 -6.27 9.76 -1.98
N LYS A 5 -6.34 9.30 -3.23
CA LYS A 5 -5.14 9.02 -4.06
C LYS A 5 -4.38 10.31 -4.36
N GLY A 6 -3.05 10.28 -4.19
CA GLY A 6 -2.18 11.43 -4.48
C GLY A 6 -2.19 12.54 -3.42
N HIS A 7 -2.95 12.38 -2.34
CA HIS A 7 -2.99 13.33 -1.23
C HIS A 7 -2.15 12.86 -0.05
N VAL A 8 -1.55 13.82 0.64
CA VAL A 8 -0.80 13.60 1.88
C VAL A 8 -1.69 14.03 3.04
N PHE A 9 -1.88 13.13 4.00
CA PHE A 9 -2.74 13.36 5.15
C PHE A 9 -1.93 13.41 6.44
N ASP A 10 -2.36 14.25 7.39
CA ASP A 10 -1.92 14.14 8.78
C ASP A 10 -2.68 13.02 9.52
N VAL A 11 -2.30 12.77 10.77
CA VAL A 11 -2.93 11.75 11.63
C VAL A 11 -4.42 12.00 11.91
N SER A 12 -4.88 13.24 11.79
CA SER A 12 -6.28 13.62 11.98
C SER A 12 -7.10 13.51 10.68
N GLY A 13 -6.45 13.20 9.56
CA GLY A 13 -7.07 13.11 8.24
C GLY A 13 -7.25 14.46 7.54
N ASN A 14 -6.47 15.49 7.89
CA ASN A 14 -6.40 16.75 7.16
C ASN A 14 -5.41 16.64 6.00
N ILE A 15 -5.73 17.29 4.87
CA ILE A 15 -4.92 17.23 3.65
C ILE A 15 -3.84 18.31 3.70
N LEU A 16 -2.58 17.91 3.62
CA LEU A 16 -1.42 18.79 3.73
C LEU A 16 -0.96 19.38 2.40
N ASN A 17 -1.21 18.68 1.28
CA ASN A 17 -0.72 19.06 -0.06
C ASN A 17 -1.82 19.63 -0.97
N LYS A 18 -2.91 20.12 -0.39
CA LYS A 18 -4.05 20.67 -1.11
C LYS A 18 -3.70 22.02 -1.76
N LYS A 19 -4.07 22.23 -3.02
CA LYS A 19 -3.97 23.58 -3.63
C LYS A 19 -5.06 24.51 -3.06
N PRO A 20 -4.84 25.83 -2.97
CA PRO A 20 -5.85 26.76 -2.44
C PRO A 20 -7.22 26.64 -3.11
N ASP A 21 -7.24 26.35 -4.42
CA ASP A 21 -8.44 26.30 -5.26
C ASP A 21 -9.06 24.90 -5.36
N GLU A 22 -8.40 23.90 -4.78
CA GLU A 22 -8.85 22.52 -4.84
C GLU A 22 -10.02 22.33 -3.87
N THR A 23 -11.04 21.56 -4.22
CA THR A 23 -12.12 21.22 -3.29
C THR A 23 -12.28 19.71 -3.27
N ILE A 24 -11.89 19.09 -2.16
CA ILE A 24 -11.88 17.63 -2.03
C ILE A 24 -13.09 17.24 -1.20
N THR A 25 -14.07 16.62 -1.85
CA THR A 25 -15.31 16.21 -1.20
C THR A 25 -15.15 14.79 -0.65
N VAL A 26 -15.07 14.68 0.67
CA VAL A 26 -14.98 13.39 1.36
C VAL A 26 -16.39 12.89 1.66
N THR A 27 -16.80 11.81 1.00
CA THR A 27 -18.13 11.19 1.18
C THR A 27 -18.18 10.23 2.37
N GLU A 28 -17.04 9.68 2.77
CA GLU A 28 -16.96 8.63 3.77
C GLU A 28 -15.71 8.78 4.65
N ARG A 29 -15.86 8.55 5.95
CA ARG A 29 -14.76 8.55 6.93
C ARG A 29 -14.81 7.32 7.80
N TRP A 30 -13.68 6.64 7.96
CA TRP A 30 -13.55 5.42 8.75
C TRP A 30 -12.70 5.68 10.00
N PRO A 31 -13.03 5.08 11.16
CA PRO A 31 -12.20 5.19 12.37
C PRO A 31 -10.89 4.41 12.21
N ILE A 32 -9.80 4.94 12.77
CA ILE A 32 -8.47 4.29 12.76
C ILE A 32 -8.39 3.08 13.70
N HIS A 33 -9.27 3.03 14.71
CA HIS A 33 -9.39 1.89 15.62
C HIS A 33 -10.52 0.98 15.17
N ARG A 34 -10.17 -0.26 14.77
CA ARG A 34 -11.13 -1.29 14.35
C ARG A 34 -10.66 -2.65 14.81
N ASN A 35 -11.60 -3.54 15.06
CA ASN A 35 -11.29 -4.93 15.35
C ASN A 35 -10.67 -5.61 14.12
N PRO A 36 -9.76 -6.58 14.32
CA PRO A 36 -9.28 -7.40 13.22
C PRO A 36 -10.45 -8.18 12.58
N PRO A 37 -10.29 -8.64 11.33
CA PRO A 37 -11.26 -9.52 10.69
C PRO A 37 -11.54 -10.78 11.53
N ALA A 38 -12.76 -11.29 11.45
CA ALA A 38 -13.14 -12.54 12.12
C ALA A 38 -12.46 -13.75 11.46
N PHE A 39 -12.32 -14.86 12.20
CA PHE A 39 -11.59 -16.04 11.73
C PHE A 39 -12.20 -16.67 10.46
N ASP A 40 -13.52 -16.64 10.34
CA ASP A 40 -14.29 -17.13 9.19
C ASP A 40 -14.14 -16.26 7.93
N GLN A 41 -13.61 -15.04 8.06
CA GLN A 41 -13.30 -14.13 6.96
C GLN A 41 -11.84 -14.26 6.47
N LEU A 42 -11.02 -15.07 7.14
CA LEU A 42 -9.63 -15.26 6.77
C LEU A 42 -9.51 -16.25 5.61
N GLU A 43 -8.82 -15.85 4.54
CA GLU A 43 -8.48 -16.74 3.44
C GLU A 43 -7.31 -17.64 3.86
N SER A 44 -7.51 -18.96 3.82
CA SER A 44 -6.50 -19.94 4.22
C SER A 44 -5.48 -20.26 3.11
N LYS A 45 -5.75 -19.83 1.87
CA LYS A 45 -4.88 -20.09 0.73
C LYS A 45 -3.71 -19.13 0.70
N THR A 46 -2.52 -19.68 0.82
CA THR A 46 -1.27 -18.99 0.49
C THR A 46 -1.17 -18.83 -1.02
N GLN A 47 -1.40 -17.60 -1.52
CA GLN A 47 -1.22 -17.25 -2.93
C GLN A 47 0.01 -16.36 -3.08
N MET A 48 0.85 -16.67 -4.07
CA MET A 48 2.00 -15.84 -4.38
C MET A 48 1.53 -14.49 -4.96
N PHE A 49 2.11 -13.41 -4.47
CA PHE A 49 1.97 -12.08 -5.02
C PHE A 49 3.14 -11.83 -5.97
N GLU A 50 2.89 -11.91 -7.28
CA GLU A 50 3.91 -11.71 -8.30
C GLU A 50 4.33 -10.24 -8.36
N THR A 51 5.59 -9.97 -8.02
CA THR A 51 6.10 -8.59 -7.99
C THR A 51 6.61 -8.13 -9.35
N GLY A 52 7.04 -9.06 -10.21
CA GLY A 52 7.77 -8.76 -11.45
C GLY A 52 9.25 -8.43 -11.23
N ILE A 53 9.74 -8.54 -9.98
CA ILE A 53 11.14 -8.36 -9.63
C ILE A 53 11.77 -9.75 -9.47
N LYS A 54 12.58 -10.14 -10.45
CA LYS A 54 13.16 -11.50 -10.55
C LYS A 54 13.75 -12.03 -9.24
N VAL A 55 14.54 -11.22 -8.53
CA VAL A 55 15.19 -11.67 -7.29
C VAL A 55 14.18 -11.94 -6.17
N ILE A 56 13.11 -11.15 -6.10
CA ILE A 56 12.03 -11.32 -5.11
C ILE A 56 11.20 -12.54 -5.50
N ASP A 57 10.72 -12.61 -6.74
CA ASP A 57 9.83 -13.68 -7.19
C ASP A 57 10.52 -15.06 -7.15
N LEU A 58 11.83 -15.12 -7.36
CA LEU A 58 12.59 -16.37 -7.35
C LEU A 58 13.05 -16.80 -5.95
N LEU A 59 13.61 -15.89 -5.14
CA LEU A 59 14.30 -16.26 -3.90
C LEU A 59 13.43 -16.04 -2.65
N THR A 60 12.58 -15.02 -2.66
CA THR A 60 11.79 -14.60 -1.50
C THR A 60 10.39 -14.17 -1.95
N PRO A 61 9.59 -15.09 -2.51
CA PRO A 61 8.30 -14.75 -3.11
C PRO A 61 7.37 -14.14 -2.06
N TYR A 62 6.69 -13.07 -2.45
CA TYR A 62 5.72 -12.41 -1.57
C TYR A 62 4.40 -13.19 -1.56
N VAL A 63 3.67 -13.11 -0.44
CA VAL A 63 2.38 -13.75 -0.26
C VAL A 63 1.30 -12.69 -0.20
N GLN A 64 0.20 -12.88 -0.91
CA GLN A 64 -0.94 -11.98 -0.86
C GLN A 64 -1.51 -11.88 0.57
N GLY A 65 -1.69 -10.66 1.07
CA GLY A 65 -2.09 -10.42 2.47
C GLY A 65 -0.98 -10.69 3.51
N GLY A 66 0.21 -11.07 3.06
CA GLY A 66 1.38 -11.28 3.91
C GLY A 66 2.00 -9.98 4.42
N LYS A 67 2.83 -10.11 5.46
CA LYS A 67 3.65 -9.01 5.99
C LYS A 67 5.09 -9.18 5.49
N ILE A 68 5.64 -8.13 4.89
CA ILE A 68 6.98 -8.14 4.29
C ILE A 68 7.88 -7.17 5.04
N GLY A 69 9.10 -7.58 5.35
CA GLY A 69 10.13 -6.73 5.95
C GLY A 69 11.22 -6.41 4.93
N LEU A 70 11.54 -5.12 4.76
CA LEU A 70 12.63 -4.67 3.91
C LEU A 70 13.80 -4.18 4.78
N PHE A 71 14.83 -5.02 4.94
CA PHE A 71 15.97 -4.75 5.79
C PHE A 71 17.17 -4.21 4.99
N GLY A 72 17.79 -3.13 5.48
CA GLY A 72 19.01 -2.59 4.88
C GLY A 72 19.41 -1.21 5.39
N GLY A 73 20.68 -0.83 5.19
CA GLY A 73 21.25 0.45 5.62
C GLY A 73 20.82 1.66 4.78
N ALA A 74 21.44 2.82 5.01
CA ALA A 74 21.24 3.99 4.16
C ALA A 74 21.85 3.76 2.76
N GLY A 75 21.22 4.30 1.72
CA GLY A 75 21.73 4.22 0.35
C GLY A 75 21.56 2.88 -0.39
N VAL A 76 21.03 1.84 0.26
CA VAL A 76 20.87 0.50 -0.36
C VAL A 76 19.64 0.36 -1.28
N GLY A 77 18.95 1.47 -1.59
CA GLY A 77 17.83 1.46 -2.54
C GLY A 77 16.45 1.08 -1.98
N LYS A 78 16.24 1.08 -0.65
CA LYS A 78 14.93 0.75 -0.04
C LYS A 78 13.77 1.57 -0.61
N THR A 79 13.93 2.89 -0.70
CA THR A 79 12.91 3.79 -1.24
C THR A 79 12.63 3.52 -2.70
N VAL A 80 13.69 3.24 -3.49
CA VAL A 80 13.56 2.91 -4.92
C VAL A 80 12.76 1.63 -5.09
N LEU A 81 13.03 0.61 -4.26
CA LEU A 81 12.30 -0.66 -4.29
C LEU A 81 10.82 -0.46 -3.92
N ILE A 82 10.51 0.35 -2.91
CA ILE A 82 9.13 0.68 -2.53
C ILE A 82 8.41 1.40 -3.68
N GLN A 83 9.05 2.39 -4.32
CA GLN A 83 8.47 3.11 -5.46
C GLN A 83 8.20 2.19 -6.64
N GLU A 84 9.15 1.30 -6.96
CA GLU A 84 8.99 0.31 -8.02
C GLU A 84 7.83 -0.66 -7.72
N MET A 85 7.70 -1.10 -6.46
CA MET A 85 6.56 -1.92 -6.04
C MET A 85 5.23 -1.19 -6.22
N ILE A 86 5.14 0.10 -5.85
CA ILE A 86 3.93 0.91 -6.05
C ILE A 86 3.57 0.97 -7.55
N GLN A 87 4.56 1.23 -8.40
CA GLN A 87 4.36 1.29 -9.84
C GLN A 87 3.83 -0.03 -10.41
N ARG A 88 4.41 -1.16 -10.02
CA ARG A 88 4.03 -2.49 -10.51
C ARG A 88 2.68 -2.97 -9.99
N VAL A 89 2.34 -2.67 -8.74
CA VAL A 89 1.01 -2.96 -8.18
C VAL A 89 -0.08 -2.21 -8.96
N ALA A 90 0.16 -0.92 -9.25
CA ALA A 90 -0.79 -0.10 -10.01
C ALA A 90 -0.93 -0.58 -11.46
N GLN A 91 0.18 -0.93 -12.14
CA GLN A 91 0.17 -1.35 -13.54
C GLN A 91 -0.38 -2.77 -13.76
N ASN A 92 0.03 -3.74 -12.94
CA ASN A 92 -0.20 -5.16 -13.22
C ASN A 92 -1.40 -5.73 -12.47
N HIS A 93 -1.77 -5.15 -11.33
CA HIS A 93 -2.78 -5.71 -10.43
C HIS A 93 -4.00 -4.81 -10.24
N GLY A 94 -4.02 -3.62 -10.87
CA GLY A 94 -5.07 -2.61 -10.65
C GLY A 94 -5.18 -2.16 -9.19
N GLY A 95 -4.15 -2.44 -8.40
CA GLY A 95 -4.13 -2.19 -6.96
C GLY A 95 -3.83 -0.73 -6.64
N VAL A 96 -4.03 -0.37 -5.38
CA VAL A 96 -3.70 0.95 -4.85
C VAL A 96 -2.72 0.78 -3.70
N SER A 97 -1.80 1.73 -3.58
CA SER A 97 -0.81 1.73 -2.50
C SER A 97 -1.06 2.89 -1.55
N VAL A 98 -0.82 2.64 -0.26
CA VAL A 98 -0.87 3.65 0.81
C VAL A 98 0.49 3.61 1.51
N PHE A 99 1.07 4.80 1.72
CA PHE A 99 2.33 5.00 2.43
C PHE A 99 2.10 6.00 3.57
#